data_AF-A0A9D1MPE0-F1
#
_entry.id   AF-A0A9D1MPE0-F1
#
_cell.length_a   1.000
_cell.length_b   1.000
_cell.length_c   1.000
_cell.angle_alpha   90.00
_cell.angle_beta   90.00
_cell.angle_gamma   90.00
#
_symmetry.space_group_name_H-M   'P 1'
#
loop_
_entity.id
_entity.type
_entity.pdbx_description
1 polymer ?
#
loop_
_entity_poly.entity_id
_entity_poly.type
_entity_poly.pdbx_seq_one_letter_code
_entity_poly.pdbx_strand_id
1 'polypeptide(L)' 'IGNNALVGLGAVVTKDVAAGTTVAGNPARALFRK' A
#
# COMPACT_ATOMS: atom_id res chain seq x y z
N ILE A 1 -3.11 -6.52 -5.66
CA ILE A 1 -2.18 -5.34 -5.68
C ILE A 1 -2.07 -4.89 -7.12
N GLY A 2 -2.39 -3.64 -7.43
CA GLY A 2 -2.32 -3.11 -8.80
C GLY A 2 -0.90 -2.85 -9.28
N ASN A 3 -0.75 -2.71 -10.60
CA ASN A 3 0.54 -2.43 -11.23
C ASN A 3 1.18 -1.16 -10.67
N ASN A 4 2.50 -1.16 -10.54
CA ASN A 4 3.30 -0.05 -10.01
C ASN A 4 2.89 0.42 -8.61
N ALA A 5 2.14 -0.38 -7.83
CA ALA A 5 1.92 -0.08 -6.43
C ALA A 5 3.20 -0.37 -5.62
N LEU A 6 3.47 0.47 -4.62
CA LEU A 6 4.59 0.29 -3.68
C LEU A 6 4.06 -0.23 -2.34
N VAL A 7 4.71 -1.28 -1.82
CA VAL A 7 4.36 -1.87 -0.51
C VAL A 7 5.55 -1.67 0.43
N GLY A 8 5.31 -1.01 1.55
CA GLY A 8 6.31 -0.82 2.60
C GLY A 8 6.75 -2.15 3.21
N LEU A 9 8.02 -2.23 3.58
CA LEU A 9 8.57 -3.40 4.27
C LEU A 9 7.78 -3.69 5.55
N GLY A 10 7.41 -4.95 5.76
CA GLY A 10 6.62 -5.39 6.92
C GLY A 10 5.13 -5.01 6.88
N ALA A 11 4.62 -4.50 5.76
CA ALA A 11 3.19 -4.21 5.63
C ALA A 11 2.35 -5.50 5.59
N VAL A 12 1.21 -5.48 6.27
CA VAL A 12 0.20 -6.55 6.22
C VAL A 12 -0.98 -6.05 5.40
N VAL A 13 -1.03 -6.46 4.14
CA VAL A 13 -2.06 -6.04 3.20
C VAL A 13 -3.27 -6.96 3.33
N THR A 14 -4.36 -6.43 3.88
CA THR A 14 -5.62 -7.17 4.11
C THR A 14 -6.74 -6.78 3.15
N LYS A 15 -6.51 -5.83 2.24
CA LYS A 15 -7.47 -5.30 1.27
C LYS A 15 -6.77 -5.01 -0.05
N ASP A 16 -7.54 -4.92 -1.13
CA ASP A 16 -7.02 -4.54 -2.44
C ASP A 16 -6.32 -3.18 -2.43
N VAL A 17 -5.28 -3.08 -3.25
CA VAL A 17 -4.46 -1.87 -3.42
C VAL A 17 -4.55 -1.46 -4.88
N ALA A 18 -4.97 -0.21 -5.13
CA ALA A 18 -5.07 0.34 -6.47
C ALA A 18 -3.69 0.50 -7.13
N ALA A 19 -3.67 0.52 -8.47
CA ALA A 19 -2.43 0.73 -9.23
C ALA A 19 -1.78 2.08 -8.86
N GLY A 20 -0.44 2.12 -8.84
CA GLY A 20 0.33 3.32 -8.50
C GLY A 20 0.22 3.80 -7.03
N THR A 21 -0.49 3.07 -6.17
CA THR A 21 -0.68 3.45 -4.77
C THR A 21 0.50 2.98 -3.91
N THR A 22 0.96 3.82 -2.99
CA THR A 22 1.92 3.43 -1.94
C THR A 22 1.17 3.06 -0.66
N VAL A 23 1.40 1.88 -0.10
CA VAL A 23 0.80 1.44 1.17
C VAL A 23 1.86 0.99 2.18
N ALA A 24 1.60 1.18 3.48
CA ALA A 24 2.45 0.66 4.55
C ALA A 24 1.65 0.38 5.83
N GLY A 25 2.26 -0.33 6.79
CA GLY A 25 1.73 -0.59 8.13
C GLY A 25 0.94 -1.90 8.28
N ASN A 26 0.46 -2.14 9.50
CA ASN A 26 -0.39 -3.28 9.84
C ASN A 26 -1.61 -2.80 10.66
N PRO A 27 -2.85 -2.88 10.12
CA PRO A 27 -3.17 -3.24 8.74
C PRO A 27 -2.71 -2.14 7.76
N ALA A 28 -2.33 -2.51 6.54
CA ALA A 28 -1.81 -1.58 5.55
C ALA A 28 -2.81 -0.45 5.20
N ARG A 29 -2.29 0.77 5.01
CA ARG A 29 -3.04 1.98 4.60
C ARG A 29 -2.28 2.76 3.53
N ALA A 30 -3.03 3.46 2.68
CA ALA A 30 -2.46 4.33 1.64
C ALA A 30 -1.70 5.50 2.27
N LEU A 31 -0.52 5.78 1.73
CA LEU A 31 0.31 6.93 2.09
C LEU A 31 0.10 8.04 1.06
N PHE A 32 -0.42 9.18 1.50
CA PHE A 32 -0.51 10.39 0.69
C PHE A 32 0.60 11.35 1.13
N ARG A 33 1.38 11.90 0.18
CA ARG A 33 2.29 13.01 0.46
C ARG A 33 1.46 14.30 0.50
N LYS A 34 1.73 15.18 1.47
CA LYS A 34 1.25 16.57 1.43
C LYS A 34 1.91 17.33 0.29
#